data_AF-A0A316R5S0-F1
#
_entry.id   AF-A0A316R5S0-F1
#
_cell.length_a   1.000
_cell.length_b   1.000
_cell.length_c   1.000
_cell.angle_alpha   90.00
_cell.angle_beta   90.00
_cell.angle_gamma   90.00
#
_symmetry.space_group_name_H-M   'P 1'
#
loop_
_entity.id
_entity.type
_entity.pdbx_description
1 polymer ?
#
loop_
_entity_poly.entity_id
_entity_poly.type
_entity_poly.pdbx_seq_one_letter_code
_entity_poly.pdbx_strand_id
1 'polypeptide(L)'
;MLVDGEPVRFRSAKAKELMALCLYRQGCPASIHEIVECMWGEETAGADSTGYRRTIKELTDTLRDYAAEELLLRARGSLQLRLELVDSDYQRFLDGDPDAICQFQGSFLRQYSWAEPMVYTLLEKKQLMLARLSRRGESQ
;
A
#
# COMPACT_ATOMS: atom_id res chain seq x y z
N MET A 1 6.21 8.52 1.84
CA MET A 1 6.27 8.55 0.37
C MET A 1 7.15 9.71 -0.02
N LEU A 2 8.12 9.44 -0.88
CA LEU A 2 8.95 10.44 -1.55
C LEU A 2 8.65 10.35 -3.05
N VAL A 3 8.74 11.45 -3.77
CA VAL A 3 8.77 11.51 -5.24
C VAL A 3 10.00 12.31 -5.61
N ASP A 4 10.90 11.74 -6.40
CA ASP A 4 12.21 12.34 -6.75
C ASP A 4 13.00 12.84 -5.53
N GLY A 5 12.93 12.10 -4.43
CA GLY A 5 13.58 12.45 -3.15
C GLY A 5 12.82 13.45 -2.28
N GLU A 6 11.77 14.08 -2.79
CA GLU A 6 10.98 15.09 -2.08
C GLU A 6 9.80 14.47 -1.30
N PRO A 7 9.60 14.84 -0.02
CA PRO A 7 8.43 14.39 0.75
C PRO A 7 7.11 14.86 0.16
N VAL A 8 6.21 13.92 -0.11
CA VAL A 8 4.87 14.22 -0.62
C VAL A 8 3.99 14.80 0.48
N ARG A 9 3.44 16.00 0.24
CA ARG A 9 2.45 16.65 1.09
C ARG A 9 1.04 16.34 0.59
N PHE A 10 0.44 15.29 1.17
CA PHE A 10 -0.92 14.91 0.82
C PHE A 10 -1.93 16.00 1.18
N ARG A 11 -2.86 16.27 0.27
CA ARG A 11 -3.94 17.24 0.45
C ARG A 11 -4.89 16.88 1.61
N SER A 12 -4.99 15.59 1.96
CA SER A 12 -5.72 15.13 3.14
C SER A 12 -5.13 13.83 3.72
N ALA A 13 -5.45 13.54 4.99
CA ALA A 13 -5.11 12.26 5.62
C ALA A 13 -5.75 11.06 4.90
N LYS A 14 -6.97 11.24 4.37
CA LYS A 14 -7.67 10.22 3.59
C LYS A 14 -6.99 9.98 2.24
N ALA A 15 -6.47 11.00 1.56
CA ALA A 15 -5.70 10.80 0.33
C ALA A 15 -4.42 9.97 0.60
N LYS A 16 -3.74 10.23 1.72
CA LYS A 16 -2.58 9.44 2.16
C LYS A 16 -2.95 7.99 2.48
N GLU A 17 -4.09 7.79 3.16
CA GLU A 17 -4.63 6.46 3.45
C GLU A 17 -4.98 5.67 2.19
N LEU A 18 -5.63 6.31 1.22
CA LEU A 18 -5.96 5.68 -0.06
C LEU A 18 -4.70 5.23 -0.81
N MET A 19 -3.63 6.03 -0.80
CA MET A 19 -2.34 5.63 -1.36
C MET A 19 -1.79 4.36 -0.68
N ALA A 20 -1.87 4.30 0.65
CA ALA A 20 -1.44 3.13 1.41
C ALA A 20 -2.30 1.88 1.10
N LEU A 21 -3.61 2.06 0.91
CA LEU A 21 -4.50 0.99 0.47
C LEU A 21 -4.12 0.47 -0.91
N CYS A 22 -3.81 1.35 -1.87
CA CYS A 22 -3.37 0.89 -3.19
C CYS A 22 -2.03 0.14 -3.14
N LEU A 23 -1.10 0.54 -2.27
CA LEU A 23 0.14 -0.22 -2.01
C LEU A 23 -0.16 -1.59 -1.40
N TYR A 24 -1.04 -1.65 -0.41
CA TYR A 24 -1.48 -2.88 0.25
C TYR A 24 -2.06 -3.90 -0.73
N ARG A 25 -2.78 -3.42 -1.76
CA ARG A 25 -3.39 -4.25 -2.79
C ARG A 25 -2.38 -4.84 -3.78
N GLN A 26 -1.09 -4.52 -3.66
CA GLN A 26 -0.01 -5.12 -4.43
C GLN A 26 -0.27 -5.11 -5.94
N GLY A 27 -0.65 -3.96 -6.48
CA GLY A 27 -0.92 -3.81 -7.91
C GLY A 27 -2.24 -4.44 -8.37
N CYS A 28 -3.05 -5.03 -7.48
CA CYS A 28 -4.44 -5.36 -7.80
C CYS A 28 -5.31 -4.10 -7.76
N PRO A 29 -6.30 -3.95 -8.66
CA PRO A 29 -7.28 -2.88 -8.54
C PRO A 29 -8.05 -2.96 -7.22
N ALA A 30 -8.23 -1.81 -6.58
CA ALA A 30 -9.17 -1.59 -5.49
C ALA A 30 -10.47 -1.03 -6.07
N SER A 31 -11.57 -1.73 -5.88
CA SER A 31 -12.91 -1.25 -6.23
C SER A 31 -13.34 -0.11 -5.31
N ILE A 32 -14.28 0.72 -5.77
CA ILE A 32 -14.88 1.77 -4.91
C ILE A 32 -15.48 1.17 -3.64
N HIS A 33 -16.08 -0.02 -3.73
CA HIS A 33 -16.66 -0.71 -2.57
C HIS A 33 -15.58 -1.01 -1.52
N GLU A 34 -14.50 -1.68 -1.92
CA GLU A 34 -13.37 -1.98 -1.02
C GLU A 34 -12.73 -0.71 -0.46
N ILE A 35 -12.58 0.34 -1.29
CA ILE A 35 -12.06 1.64 -0.83
C ILE A 35 -12.93 2.21 0.29
N VAL A 36 -14.25 2.21 0.09
CA VAL A 36 -15.19 2.73 1.08
C VAL A 36 -15.15 1.89 2.35
N GLU A 37 -15.23 0.57 2.21
CA GLU A 37 -15.23 -0.39 3.31
C GLU A 37 -13.96 -0.28 4.18
N CYS A 38 -12.77 -0.29 3.57
CA CYS A 38 -11.51 -0.18 4.32
C CYS A 38 -11.37 1.17 5.03
N MET A 39 -11.72 2.27 4.37
CA MET A 39 -11.40 3.60 4.88
C MET A 39 -12.44 4.18 5.84
N TRP A 40 -13.69 3.74 5.73
CA TRP A 40 -14.82 4.30 6.48
C TRP A 40 -15.52 3.26 7.37
N GLY A 41 -15.27 1.95 7.17
CA GLY A 41 -15.85 0.87 7.96
C GLY A 41 -17.36 0.69 7.73
N GLU A 42 -17.92 -0.40 8.25
CA GLU A 42 -19.36 -0.70 8.10
C GLU A 42 -20.26 0.36 8.78
N GLU A 43 -19.80 0.99 9.87
CA GLU A 43 -20.62 1.91 10.69
C GLU A 43 -21.01 3.22 9.97
N THR A 44 -20.32 3.59 8.89
CA THR A 44 -20.57 4.86 8.17
C THR A 44 -21.16 4.66 6.78
N ALA A 45 -21.60 3.43 6.45
CA ALA A 45 -22.20 3.08 5.16
C ALA A 45 -23.43 3.93 4.76
N GLY A 46 -23.98 4.74 5.67
CA GLY A 46 -25.05 5.71 5.41
C GLY A 46 -24.65 7.20 5.40
N ALA A 47 -23.46 7.59 5.88
CA ALA A 47 -23.19 8.98 6.24
C ALA A 47 -22.34 9.79 5.24
N ASP A 48 -21.56 9.17 4.34
CA ASP A 48 -20.72 9.95 3.41
C ASP A 48 -20.31 9.21 2.13
N SER A 49 -21.29 8.69 1.38
CA SER A 49 -21.06 8.01 0.08
C SER A 49 -20.41 8.91 -0.99
N THR A 50 -20.19 10.19 -0.72
CA THR A 50 -19.47 11.15 -1.58
C THR A 50 -17.99 11.31 -1.22
N GLY A 51 -17.57 10.92 -0.02
CA GLY A 51 -16.22 11.16 0.50
C GLY A 51 -15.11 10.49 -0.32
N TYR A 52 -15.39 9.31 -0.89
CA TYR A 52 -14.42 8.60 -1.73
C TYR A 52 -14.08 9.39 -3.01
N ARG A 53 -15.05 10.08 -3.64
CA ARG A 53 -14.81 10.84 -4.87
C ARG A 53 -13.84 11.98 -4.62
N ARG A 54 -14.07 12.71 -3.52
CA ARG A 54 -13.18 13.78 -3.05
C ARG A 54 -11.80 13.22 -2.76
N THR A 55 -11.72 12.13 -2.00
CA THR A 55 -10.46 11.49 -1.61
C THR A 55 -9.64 11.05 -2.82
N ILE A 56 -10.26 10.40 -3.81
CA ILE A 56 -9.53 10.02 -5.03
C ILE A 56 -9.09 11.26 -5.80
N LYS A 57 -9.93 12.30 -5.90
CA LYS A 57 -9.54 13.56 -6.55
C LYS A 57 -8.34 14.20 -5.85
N GLU A 58 -8.36 14.29 -4.52
CA GLU A 58 -7.27 14.84 -3.73
C GLU A 58 -5.98 14.04 -3.89
N LEU A 59 -6.06 12.70 -3.93
CA LEU A 59 -4.90 11.86 -4.21
C LEU A 59 -4.35 12.10 -5.63
N THR A 60 -5.22 12.09 -6.65
CA THR A 60 -4.81 12.34 -8.04
C THR A 60 -4.21 13.73 -8.22
N ASP A 61 -4.82 14.76 -7.62
CA ASP A 61 -4.29 16.12 -7.68
C ASP A 61 -2.96 16.23 -6.91
N THR A 62 -2.82 15.55 -5.75
CA THR A 62 -1.54 15.45 -5.04
C THR A 62 -0.47 14.87 -5.94
N LEU A 63 -0.71 13.74 -6.61
CA LEU A 63 0.30 13.13 -7.48
C LEU A 63 0.63 13.99 -8.70
N ARG A 64 -0.37 14.68 -9.26
CA ARG A 64 -0.15 15.62 -10.36
C ARG A 64 0.79 16.77 -9.98
N ASP A 65 0.65 17.32 -8.76
CA ASP A 65 1.52 18.39 -8.27
C ASP A 65 3.01 17.98 -8.24
N TYR A 66 3.27 16.67 -8.14
CA TYR A 66 4.62 16.07 -8.14
C TYR A 66 4.96 15.37 -9.46
N ALA A 67 4.19 15.60 -10.53
CA ALA A 67 4.34 14.93 -11.83
C ALA A 67 4.35 13.39 -11.78
N ALA A 68 3.73 12.80 -10.75
CA ALA A 68 3.70 11.36 -10.47
C ALA A 68 2.32 10.73 -10.71
N GLU A 69 1.47 11.38 -11.52
CA GLU A 69 0.10 10.91 -11.78
C GLU A 69 0.06 9.54 -12.48
N GLU A 70 1.13 9.17 -13.19
CA GLU A 70 1.26 7.85 -13.82
C GLU A 70 1.34 6.70 -12.82
N LEU A 71 1.66 6.96 -11.54
CA LEU A 71 1.64 5.93 -10.49
C LEU A 71 0.27 5.27 -10.34
N LEU A 72 -0.81 5.97 -10.69
CA LEU A 72 -2.18 5.47 -10.53
C LEU A 72 -2.86 5.18 -11.87
N LEU A 73 -3.33 3.95 -12.02
CA LEU A 73 -4.27 3.57 -13.07
C LEU A 73 -5.69 3.75 -12.54
N ARG A 74 -6.47 4.56 -13.25
CA ARG A 74 -7.88 4.79 -12.97
C ARG A 74 -8.73 4.08 -14.00
N ALA A 75 -9.62 3.21 -13.54
CA ALA A 75 -10.64 2.60 -14.37
C ALA A 75 -12.03 2.92 -13.80
N ARG A 76 -13.08 2.59 -14.57
CA ARG A 76 -14.45 2.79 -14.09
C ARG A 76 -14.68 1.94 -12.84
N GLY A 77 -14.85 2.60 -11.70
CA GLY A 77 -15.17 1.93 -10.45
C GLY A 77 -13.96 1.39 -9.67
N SER A 78 -12.73 1.66 -10.11
CA SER A 78 -11.54 1.16 -9.43
C SER A 78 -10.31 2.07 -9.57
N LEU A 79 -9.35 1.83 -8.67
CA LEU A 79 -8.06 2.50 -8.61
C LEU A 79 -6.95 1.47 -8.36
N GLN A 80 -5.84 1.56 -9.07
CA GLN A 80 -4.73 0.62 -8.98
C GLN A 80 -3.41 1.38 -8.93
N LEU A 81 -2.47 0.94 -8.08
CA LEU A 81 -1.10 1.44 -8.05
C LEU A 81 -0.23 0.63 -9.01
N ARG A 82 0.58 1.32 -9.82
CA ARG A 82 1.60 0.71 -10.67
C ARG A 82 2.84 0.42 -9.84
N LEU A 83 2.93 -0.81 -9.32
CA LEU A 83 4.03 -1.21 -8.46
C LEU A 83 5.39 -1.16 -9.15
N GLU A 84 5.43 -1.33 -10.47
CA GLU A 84 6.67 -1.26 -11.25
C GLU A 84 7.35 0.11 -11.20
N LEU A 85 6.64 1.15 -10.78
CA LEU A 85 7.14 2.51 -10.60
C LEU A 85 7.43 2.86 -9.13
N VAL A 86 7.28 1.90 -8.21
CA VAL A 86 7.36 2.13 -6.76
C VAL A 86 8.50 1.32 -6.16
N ASP A 87 9.44 2.00 -5.50
CA ASP A 87 10.37 1.35 -4.56
C ASP A 87 9.76 1.37 -3.15
N SER A 88 9.48 0.18 -2.62
CA SER A 88 8.99 -0.01 -1.26
C SER A 88 9.71 -1.18 -0.61
N ASP A 89 10.05 -0.99 0.67
CA ASP A 89 10.46 -2.05 1.60
C ASP A 89 9.48 -3.24 1.60
N TYR A 90 8.18 -2.98 1.47
CA TYR A 90 7.16 -4.01 1.33
C TYR A 90 7.32 -4.86 0.07
N GLN A 91 7.57 -4.22 -1.08
CA GLN A 91 7.75 -4.95 -2.34
C GLN A 91 9.05 -5.76 -2.32
N ARG A 92 10.15 -5.15 -1.86
CA ARG A 92 11.43 -5.84 -1.66
C ARG A 92 11.29 -7.05 -0.73
N PHE A 93 10.53 -6.91 0.36
CA PHE A 93 10.21 -8.02 1.25
C PHE A 93 9.49 -9.16 0.51
N LEU A 94 8.46 -8.85 -0.28
CA LEU A 94 7.69 -9.84 -1.03
C LEU A 94 8.52 -10.54 -2.12
N ASP A 95 9.45 -9.81 -2.73
CA ASP A 95 10.38 -10.31 -3.74
C ASP A 95 11.53 -11.14 -3.14
N GLY A 96 11.63 -11.18 -1.81
CA GLY A 96 12.58 -12.02 -1.09
C GLY A 96 13.96 -11.39 -0.89
N ASP A 97 14.05 -10.06 -0.94
CA ASP A 97 15.26 -9.31 -0.61
C ASP A 97 15.70 -9.62 0.85
N PRO A 98 16.92 -10.16 1.07
CA PRO A 98 17.39 -10.55 2.40
C PRO A 98 17.44 -9.40 3.40
N ASP A 99 17.79 -8.19 2.95
CA ASP A 99 17.89 -7.01 3.82
C ASP A 99 16.49 -6.57 4.24
N ALA A 100 15.53 -6.52 3.31
CA ALA A 100 14.14 -6.19 3.63
C ALA A 100 13.50 -7.22 4.58
N ILE A 101 13.77 -8.51 4.37
CA ILE A 101 13.34 -9.60 5.27
C ILE A 101 13.90 -9.39 6.68
N CYS A 102 15.20 -9.10 6.79
CA CYS A 102 15.86 -8.87 8.08
C CYS A 102 15.29 -7.63 8.78
N GLN A 103 15.09 -6.54 8.04
CA GLN A 103 14.59 -5.26 8.55
C GLN A 103 13.12 -5.30 9.00
N PHE A 104 12.29 -6.19 8.43
CA PHE A 104 10.88 -6.28 8.82
C PHE A 104 10.70 -6.78 10.27
N GLN A 105 10.28 -5.92 11.19
CA GLN A 105 10.11 -6.24 12.63
C GLN A 105 8.64 -6.37 13.07
N GLY A 106 7.74 -6.82 12.18
CA GLY A 106 6.32 -6.97 12.53
C GLY A 106 5.53 -5.66 12.59
N SER A 107 6.05 -4.60 11.96
CA SER A 107 5.37 -3.32 11.80
C SER A 107 5.01 -3.11 10.34
N PHE A 108 3.71 -3.08 10.02
CA PHE A 108 3.24 -2.81 8.68
C PHE A 108 2.01 -1.91 8.73
N LEU A 109 2.07 -0.75 8.08
CA LEU A 109 0.96 0.20 7.94
C LEU A 109 0.12 0.42 9.22
N ARG A 110 0.76 0.42 10.40
CA ARG A 110 0.12 0.36 11.74
C ARG A 110 -0.92 1.44 12.03
N GLN A 111 -0.90 2.54 11.27
CA GLN A 111 -1.86 3.62 11.38
C GLN A 111 -3.24 3.29 10.77
N TYR A 112 -3.37 2.14 10.09
CA TYR A 112 -4.57 1.70 9.40
C TYR A 112 -5.01 0.33 9.91
N SER A 113 -6.17 0.27 10.56
CA SER A 113 -6.69 -0.97 11.17
C SER A 113 -6.92 -2.08 10.14
N TRP A 114 -7.38 -1.74 8.94
CA TRP A 114 -7.58 -2.70 7.84
C TRP A 114 -6.30 -3.40 7.38
N ALA A 115 -5.11 -2.88 7.73
CA ALA A 115 -3.83 -3.50 7.40
C ALA A 115 -3.33 -4.47 8.48
N GLU A 116 -3.93 -4.49 9.67
CA GLU A 116 -3.49 -5.31 10.81
C GLU A 116 -3.39 -6.81 10.47
N PRO A 117 -4.35 -7.44 9.78
CA PRO A 117 -4.27 -8.87 9.47
C PRO A 117 -3.03 -9.26 8.65
N MET A 118 -2.52 -8.34 7.81
CA MET A 118 -1.36 -8.58 6.96
C MET A 118 -0.07 -8.74 7.77
N VAL A 119 0.03 -8.16 8.97
CA VAL A 119 1.22 -8.32 9.83
C VAL A 119 1.50 -9.80 10.09
N TYR A 120 0.46 -10.59 10.38
CA TYR A 120 0.58 -12.03 10.61
C TYR A 120 1.06 -12.77 9.36
N THR A 121 0.47 -12.45 8.20
CA THR A 121 0.89 -13.02 6.91
C THR A 121 2.35 -12.72 6.60
N LEU A 122 2.83 -11.50 6.89
CA LEU A 122 4.22 -11.12 6.65
C LEU A 122 5.18 -11.80 7.63
N LEU A 123 4.80 -11.96 8.90
CA LEU A 123 5.61 -12.70 9.87
C LEU A 123 5.77 -14.18 9.48
N GLU A 124 4.70 -14.83 9.05
CA GLU A 124 4.76 -16.21 8.56
C GLU A 124 5.65 -16.33 7.32
N LYS A 125 5.46 -15.43 6.33
CA LYS A 125 6.32 -15.37 5.14
C LYS A 125 7.79 -15.17 5.50
N LYS A 126 8.09 -14.27 6.44
CA LYS A 126 9.46 -14.02 6.92
C LYS A 126 10.10 -15.30 7.45
N GLN A 127 9.41 -16.07 8.28
CA GLN A 127 9.93 -17.34 8.81
C GLN A 127 10.25 -18.33 7.69
N LEU A 128 9.35 -18.48 6.71
CA LEU A 128 9.55 -19.36 5.56
C LEU A 128 10.72 -18.90 4.68
N MET A 129 10.87 -17.60 4.47
CA MET A 129 11.97 -17.02 3.70
C MET A 129 13.33 -17.23 4.38
N LEU A 130 13.42 -16.99 5.69
CA LEU A 130 14.64 -17.25 6.46
C LEU A 130 15.04 -18.74 6.41
N ALA A 131 14.07 -19.64 6.58
CA ALA A 131 14.33 -21.09 6.46
C ALA A 131 14.79 -21.52 5.06
N ARG A 132 14.43 -20.78 4.01
CA ARG A 132 14.94 -21.03 2.64
C ARG A 132 16.35 -20.49 2.45
N LEU A 133 16.67 -19.33 3.05
CA LEU A 133 18.00 -18.73 2.98
C LEU A 133 19.05 -19.60 3.69
N SER A 134 18.75 -20.12 4.88
CA SER A 134 19.65 -21.02 5.61
C SER A 134 20.04 -22.26 4.81
N ARG A 135 19.08 -22.87 4.10
CA ARG A 135 19.33 -24.05 3.25
C ARG A 135 20.19 -23.77 2.01
N ARG A 136 20.17 -22.54 1.50
CA ARG A 136 21.02 -22.15 0.34
C ARG A 136 22.47 -21.91 0.75
N GLY A 137 22.70 -21.41 1.96
CA GLY A 137 24.06 -21.20 2.50
C GLY A 137 24.79 -22.49 2.85
N GLU A 138 24.07 -23.60 3.07
CA GLU A 138 24.65 -24.93 3.35
C GLU A 138 25.04 -25.72 2.09
N SER A 139 24.65 -25.24 0.90
CA SER A 139 24.91 -25.89 -0.40
C SER A 139 26.06 -25.25 -1.19
N GLN A 140 26.82 -24.35 -0.57
CA GLN A 140 28.03 -23.71 -1.10
C GLN A 140 29.21 -23.98 -0.16
#